data_AF-A0A7W1DMH6-F1
#
_entry.id   AF-A0A7W1DMH6-F1
#
_cell.length_a   1.000
_cell.length_b   1.000
_cell.length_c   1.000
_cell.angle_alpha   90.00
_cell.angle_beta   90.00
_cell.angle_gamma   90.00
#
_symmetry.space_group_name_H-M   'P 1'
#
loop_
_entity.id
_entity.type
_entity.pdbx_description
1 polymer ?
#
loop_
_entity_poly.entity_id
_entity_poly.type
_entity_poly.pdbx_seq_one_letter_code
_entity_poly.pdbx_strand_id
1 'polypeptide(L)'
;TLLGQEVREWCIRARKAGVRGFYVPSMRLEHIIPADRLNKSYFRRWFYWRGISRALLYQRAGLDMEAPERTTLDFAKVPHILGVPRYLYRKALTAGWDWARATIRRDPVAAFDHEVWLWFFGGILRQRLRDRSTPPHGAGLAGRQTV
;
A
#
# COMPACT_ATOMS: atom_id res chain seq x y z
N THR A 1 6.85 -9.56 -8.27
CA THR A 1 6.00 -10.44 -7.44
C THR A 1 5.28 -9.61 -6.40
N LEU A 2 4.01 -9.90 -6.08
CA LEU A 2 3.28 -9.26 -4.98
C LEU A 2 3.65 -9.98 -3.69
N LEU A 3 4.40 -9.32 -2.80
CA LEU A 3 4.84 -9.92 -1.54
C LEU A 3 3.93 -9.44 -0.41
N GLY A 4 3.24 -10.38 0.24
CA GLY A 4 2.30 -10.13 1.33
C GLY A 4 1.02 -9.42 0.88
N GLN A 5 0.71 -9.45 -0.42
CA GLN A 5 -0.52 -8.90 -1.02
C GLN A 5 -1.25 -9.90 -1.92
N GLU A 6 -0.73 -11.12 -2.06
CA GLU A 6 -1.28 -12.20 -2.88
C GLU A 6 -2.69 -12.60 -2.45
N VAL A 7 -2.94 -12.79 -1.16
CA VAL A 7 -4.28 -13.10 -0.64
C VAL A 7 -5.24 -11.96 -0.91
N ARG A 8 -4.80 -10.70 -0.75
CA ARG A 8 -5.64 -9.53 -1.02
C ARG A 8 -5.99 -9.42 -2.51
N GLU A 9 -5.01 -9.58 -3.39
CA GLU A 9 -5.23 -9.60 -4.84
C GLU A 9 -6.24 -10.67 -5.22
N TRP A 10 -6.09 -11.88 -4.67
CA TRP A 10 -7.05 -12.96 -4.89
C TRP A 10 -8.44 -12.61 -4.37
N CYS A 11 -8.57 -12.06 -3.16
CA CYS A 11 -9.85 -11.62 -2.60
C CYS A 11 -10.55 -10.58 -3.48
N ILE A 12 -9.80 -9.62 -4.03
CA ILE A 12 -10.33 -8.60 -4.95
C ILE A 12 -10.90 -9.28 -6.20
N ARG A 13 -10.16 -10.20 -6.82
CA ARG A 13 -10.64 -10.94 -7.99
C ARG A 13 -11.83 -11.83 -7.66
N ALA A 14 -11.80 -12.55 -6.55
CA ALA A 14 -12.88 -13.40 -6.09
C ALA A 14 -14.19 -12.60 -5.90
N ARG A 15 -14.10 -11.43 -5.27
CA ARG A 15 -15.25 -10.51 -5.12
C ARG A 15 -15.76 -10.02 -6.47
N LYS A 16 -14.88 -9.68 -7.42
CA LYS A 16 -15.27 -9.29 -8.78
C LYS A 16 -15.98 -10.42 -9.53
N ALA A 17 -15.62 -11.67 -9.25
CA ALA A 17 -16.26 -12.87 -9.78
C ALA A 17 -17.57 -13.26 -9.05
N GLY A 18 -18.06 -12.42 -8.13
CA GLY A 18 -19.30 -12.67 -7.39
C GLY A 18 -19.15 -13.59 -6.18
N VAL A 19 -17.94 -14.03 -5.84
CA VAL A 19 -17.69 -14.84 -4.64
C VAL A 19 -17.89 -13.96 -3.40
N ARG A 20 -18.64 -14.48 -2.42
CA ARG A 20 -18.88 -13.81 -1.14
C ARG A 20 -18.19 -14.59 -0.02
N GLY A 21 -17.50 -13.87 0.86
CA GLY A 21 -16.98 -14.41 2.11
C GLY A 21 -17.94 -14.08 3.25
N PHE A 22 -18.00 -14.96 4.24
CA PHE A 22 -18.68 -14.71 5.51
C PHE A 22 -17.70 -14.99 6.66
N TYR A 23 -17.89 -14.29 7.77
CA TYR A 23 -17.09 -14.50 8.97
C TYR A 23 -17.63 -15.68 9.77
N VAL A 24 -16.75 -16.62 10.14
CA VAL A 24 -17.10 -17.79 10.94
C VAL A 24 -16.38 -17.69 12.29
N PRO A 25 -17.04 -17.24 13.36
CA PRO A 25 -16.37 -17.02 14.65
C PRO A 25 -15.85 -18.31 15.31
N SER A 26 -16.42 -19.47 14.94
CA SER A 26 -15.95 -20.78 15.39
C SER A 26 -14.69 -21.26 14.65
N MET A 27 -14.37 -20.69 13.48
CA MET A 27 -13.16 -21.02 12.73
C MET A 27 -11.99 -20.27 13.35
N ARG A 28 -11.18 -21.00 14.14
CA ARG A 28 -10.00 -20.46 14.83
C ARG A 28 -8.75 -21.10 14.27
N LEU A 29 -7.73 -20.28 14.05
CA LEU A 29 -6.42 -20.72 13.59
C LEU A 29 -5.35 -20.11 14.49
N GLU A 30 -4.47 -20.96 15.02
CA GLU A 30 -3.31 -20.53 15.80
C GLU A 30 -2.18 -20.16 14.83
N HIS A 31 -1.87 -18.86 14.79
CA HIS A 31 -0.75 -18.38 13.98
C HIS A 31 0.52 -18.34 14.83
N ILE A 32 1.41 -19.30 14.60
CA ILE A 32 2.75 -19.27 15.19
C ILE A 32 3.53 -18.14 14.54
N ILE A 33 3.97 -17.17 15.33
CA ILE A 33 4.81 -16.05 14.87
C ILE A 33 6.26 -16.40 15.19
N PRO A 34 7.10 -16.65 14.17
CA PRO A 34 8.52 -16.87 14.37
C PRO A 34 9.20 -15.67 15.03
N ALA A 35 10.16 -15.92 15.93
CA ALA A 35 10.85 -14.88 16.69
C ALA A 35 11.63 -13.89 15.79
N ASP A 36 12.11 -14.33 14.63
CA ASP A 36 12.76 -13.48 13.62
C ASP A 36 11.82 -12.43 13.01
N ARG A 37 10.50 -12.57 13.19
CA ARG A 37 9.50 -11.57 12.78
C ARG A 37 9.20 -10.54 13.86
N LEU A 38 9.67 -10.74 15.08
CA LEU A 38 9.40 -9.87 16.24
C LEU A 38 10.47 -8.79 16.45
N ASN A 39 11.23 -8.46 15.41
CA ASN A 39 12.25 -7.41 15.48
C ASN A 39 11.90 -6.22 14.57
N LYS A 40 12.39 -5.05 14.94
CA LYS A 40 12.14 -3.80 14.20
C LYS A 40 12.66 -3.86 12.75
N SER A 41 13.76 -4.57 12.49
CA SER A 41 14.32 -4.70 11.14
C SER A 41 13.40 -5.49 10.19
N TYR A 42 12.74 -6.53 10.69
CA TYR A 42 11.71 -7.27 9.98
C TYR A 42 10.56 -6.35 9.57
N PHE A 43 10.02 -5.58 10.53
CA PHE A 43 8.92 -4.65 10.23
C PHE A 43 9.31 -3.60 9.19
N ARG A 44 10.49 -2.98 9.30
CA ARG A 44 10.99 -2.02 8.28
C ARG A 44 11.03 -2.64 6.89
N ARG A 45 11.65 -3.83 6.79
CA ARG A 45 11.73 -4.60 5.53
C ARG A 45 10.33 -4.96 5.01
N TRP A 46 9.47 -5.44 5.88
CA TRP A 46 8.11 -5.84 5.53
C TRP A 46 7.27 -4.67 5.01
N PHE A 47 7.27 -3.52 5.70
CA PHE A 47 6.53 -2.34 5.28
C PHE A 47 7.07 -1.76 3.97
N TYR A 48 8.38 -1.76 3.77
CA TYR A 48 8.99 -1.37 2.50
C TYR A 48 8.51 -2.25 1.33
N TRP A 49 8.58 -3.57 1.46
CA TRP A 49 8.10 -4.50 0.43
C TRP A 49 6.58 -4.45 0.24
N ARG A 50 5.83 -4.18 1.31
CA ARG A 50 4.39 -3.91 1.26
C ARG A 50 4.10 -2.65 0.44
N GLY A 51 4.92 -1.60 0.58
CA GLY A 51 4.86 -0.38 -0.24
C GLY A 51 5.00 -0.67 -1.72
N ILE A 52 6.04 -1.43 -2.09
CA ILE A 52 6.26 -1.86 -3.48
C ILE A 52 5.06 -2.65 -4.01
N SER A 53 4.57 -3.62 -3.23
CA SER A 53 3.45 -4.47 -3.64
C SER A 53 2.15 -3.69 -3.80
N ARG A 54 1.90 -2.68 -2.96
CA ARG A 54 0.73 -1.78 -3.10
C ARG A 54 0.83 -0.90 -4.34
N ALA A 55 2.02 -0.39 -4.68
CA ALA A 55 2.21 0.37 -5.91
C ALA A 55 1.96 -0.49 -7.16
N LEU A 56 2.40 -1.76 -7.15
CA LEU A 56 2.11 -2.73 -8.21
C LEU A 56 0.61 -3.07 -8.30
N LEU A 57 -0.06 -3.26 -7.17
CA LEU A 57 -1.50 -3.53 -7.15
C LEU A 57 -2.31 -2.34 -7.69
N TYR A 58 -1.93 -1.11 -7.31
CA TYR A 58 -2.51 0.10 -7.89
C TYR A 58 -2.35 0.14 -9.41
N GLN A 59 -1.15 -0.18 -9.92
CA GLN A 59 -0.90 -0.20 -11.37
C GLN A 59 -1.80 -1.24 -12.08
N ARG A 60 -2.01 -2.40 -11.47
CA ARG A 60 -2.75 -3.53 -12.06
C ARG A 60 -4.27 -3.46 -11.89
N ALA A 61 -4.78 -2.74 -10.91
CA ALA A 61 -6.20 -2.75 -10.59
C ALA A 61 -6.83 -1.36 -10.48
N GLY A 62 -6.04 -0.28 -10.54
CA GLY A 62 -6.53 1.09 -10.34
C GLY A 62 -7.05 1.35 -8.91
N LEU A 63 -6.81 0.43 -7.99
CA LEU A 63 -7.28 0.49 -6.60
C LEU A 63 -6.34 1.33 -5.74
N ASP A 64 -6.90 1.98 -4.72
CA ASP A 64 -6.16 2.84 -3.81
C ASP A 64 -4.88 2.19 -3.25
N MET A 65 -3.79 2.96 -3.21
CA MET A 65 -2.50 2.51 -2.67
C MET A 65 -2.55 2.30 -1.15
N GLU A 66 -3.50 2.95 -0.46
CA GLU A 66 -3.57 2.93 1.00
C GLU A 66 -4.70 2.06 1.54
N ALA A 67 -5.89 2.09 0.93
CA ALA A 67 -7.04 1.29 1.35
C ALA A 67 -7.82 0.74 0.13
N PRO A 68 -7.33 -0.31 -0.56
CA PRO A 68 -8.00 -0.87 -1.74
C PRO A 68 -9.37 -1.48 -1.45
N GLU A 69 -9.71 -1.68 -0.16
CA GLU A 69 -11.00 -2.18 0.30
C GLU A 69 -12.08 -1.09 0.51
N ARG A 70 -11.72 0.20 0.43
CA ARG A 70 -12.66 1.35 0.51
C ARG A 70 -12.89 1.95 -0.88
N THR A 71 -13.49 1.17 -1.77
CA THR A 71 -13.79 1.55 -3.16
C THR A 71 -15.13 2.26 -3.29
N THR A 72 -15.20 3.52 -2.85
CA THR A 72 -16.26 4.45 -3.29
C THR A 72 -15.71 5.63 -4.09
N LEU A 73 -14.38 5.79 -4.15
CA LEU A 73 -13.72 6.90 -4.82
C LEU A 73 -12.86 6.39 -5.99
N ASP A 74 -12.96 7.09 -7.12
CA ASP A 74 -12.11 6.86 -8.29
C ASP A 74 -10.76 7.55 -8.09
N PHE A 75 -9.76 6.79 -7.66
CA PHE A 75 -8.42 7.29 -7.38
C PHE A 75 -7.62 7.62 -8.65
N ALA A 76 -8.13 7.31 -9.84
CA ALA A 76 -7.53 7.76 -11.10
C ALA A 76 -7.64 9.29 -11.28
N LYS A 77 -8.60 9.94 -10.61
CA LYS A 77 -8.82 11.39 -10.68
C LYS A 77 -7.97 12.21 -9.71
N VAL A 78 -7.22 11.56 -8.82
CA VAL A 78 -6.36 12.26 -7.85
C VAL A 78 -5.11 12.76 -8.59
N PRO A 79 -4.66 14.01 -8.42
CA PRO A 79 -3.45 14.48 -9.07
C PRO A 79 -2.23 13.66 -8.61
N HIS A 80 -1.50 13.09 -9.56
CA HIS A 80 -0.26 12.35 -9.30
C HIS A 80 0.95 13.26 -9.47
N ILE A 81 1.90 13.14 -8.55
CA ILE A 81 3.25 13.69 -8.69
C ILE A 81 4.18 12.49 -8.79
N LEU A 82 4.94 12.40 -9.89
CA LEU A 82 5.85 11.26 -10.16
C LEU A 82 5.17 9.87 -10.11
N GLY A 83 3.90 9.78 -10.52
CA GLY A 83 3.11 8.54 -10.50
C GLY A 83 2.57 8.16 -9.12
N VAL A 84 2.85 8.94 -8.08
CA VAL A 84 2.32 8.75 -6.71
C VAL A 84 1.22 9.79 -6.45
N PRO A 85 0.06 9.40 -5.90
CA PRO A 85 -0.98 10.36 -5.49
C PRO A 85 -0.43 11.47 -4.59
N ARG A 86 -0.73 12.74 -4.89
CA ARG A 86 -0.17 13.91 -4.17
C ARG A 86 -0.39 13.86 -2.65
N TYR A 87 -1.50 13.28 -2.19
CA TYR A 87 -1.85 13.23 -0.76
C TYR A 87 -0.87 12.36 0.03
N LEU A 88 -0.22 11.39 -0.61
CA LEU A 88 0.77 10.53 0.04
C LEU A 88 2.05 11.31 0.39
N TYR A 89 2.44 12.29 -0.43
CA TYR A 89 3.56 13.18 -0.06
C TYR A 89 3.23 14.01 1.18
N ARG A 90 2.00 14.55 1.26
CA ARG A 90 1.56 15.26 2.46
C ARG A 90 1.59 14.36 3.68
N LYS A 91 1.07 13.13 3.57
CA LYS A 91 1.12 12.15 4.66
C LYS A 91 2.56 11.78 5.04
N ALA A 92 3.49 11.70 4.08
CA ALA A 92 4.90 11.44 4.35
C ALA A 92 5.57 12.58 5.11
N LEU A 93 5.29 13.82 4.74
CA LEU A 93 5.78 14.99 5.45
C LEU A 93 5.22 15.04 6.88
N THR A 94 3.92 14.77 7.05
CA THR A 94 3.30 14.70 8.39
C THR A 94 3.90 13.56 9.23
N ALA A 95 4.05 12.36 8.68
CA ALA A 95 4.67 11.23 9.37
C ALA A 95 6.13 11.52 9.74
N GLY A 96 6.91 12.17 8.86
CA GLY A 96 8.28 12.58 9.16
C GLY A 96 8.35 13.61 10.28
N TRP A 97 7.43 14.58 10.28
CA TRP A 97 7.33 15.58 11.35
C TRP A 97 6.93 14.97 12.69
N ASP A 98 5.92 14.10 12.68
CA ASP A 98 5.44 13.44 13.90
C ASP A 98 6.46 12.42 14.43
N TRP A 99 7.22 11.77 13.55
CA TRP A 99 8.38 10.97 13.93
C TRP A 99 9.45 11.79 14.67
N ALA A 100 9.82 12.96 14.12
CA ALA A 100 10.78 13.86 14.75
C ALA A 100 10.27 14.34 16.11
N ARG A 101 9.00 14.74 16.19
CA ARG A 101 8.34 15.15 17.43
C ARG A 101 8.29 14.03 18.47
N ALA A 102 7.95 12.80 18.08
CA ALA A 102 7.90 11.65 18.98
C ALA A 102 9.30 11.26 19.48
N THR A 103 10.31 11.37 18.62
CA THR A 103 11.72 11.14 18.99
C THR A 103 12.19 12.17 20.03
N ILE A 104 11.86 13.45 19.83
CA ILE A 104 12.16 14.52 20.81
C ILE A 104 11.42 14.27 22.14
N ARG A 105 10.17 13.82 22.09
CA ARG A 105 9.37 13.43 23.26
C ARG A 105 9.80 12.13 23.93
N ARG A 106 10.81 11.43 23.38
CA ARG A 106 11.29 10.12 23.83
C ARG A 106 10.18 9.07 23.91
N ASP A 107 9.23 9.11 22.98
CA ASP A 107 8.22 8.06 22.80
C ASP A 107 8.69 7.09 21.70
N PRO A 108 9.33 5.96 22.07
CA PRO A 108 9.91 5.03 21.11
C PRO A 108 8.85 4.23 20.34
N VAL A 109 7.61 4.16 20.84
CA VAL A 109 6.52 3.41 20.20
C VAL A 109 5.91 4.25 19.10
N ALA A 110 5.51 5.49 19.42
CA ALA A 110 4.98 6.41 18.42
C ALA A 110 6.01 6.76 17.35
N ALA A 111 7.28 6.94 17.73
CA ALA A 111 8.35 7.16 16.77
C ALA A 111 8.48 5.97 15.80
N PHE A 112 8.41 4.74 16.30
CA PHE A 112 8.52 3.58 15.43
C PHE A 112 7.33 3.43 14.47
N ASP A 113 6.11 3.74 14.91
CA ASP A 113 4.92 3.71 14.06
C ASP A 113 5.05 4.66 12.86
N HIS A 114 5.47 5.90 13.13
CA HIS A 114 5.72 6.89 12.07
C HIS A 114 6.91 6.51 11.17
N GLU A 115 7.99 5.96 11.73
CA GLU A 115 9.17 5.50 10.98
C GLU A 115 8.79 4.43 9.95
N VAL A 116 8.00 3.47 10.37
CA VAL A 116 7.60 2.33 9.55
C VAL A 116 6.67 2.76 8.40
N TRP A 117 5.85 3.80 8.62
CA TRP A 117 5.08 4.42 7.55
C TRP A 117 5.98 5.08 6.49
N LEU A 118 7.09 5.72 6.88
CA LEU A 118 8.07 6.29 5.94
C LEU A 118 8.74 5.20 5.09
N TRP A 119 9.09 4.05 5.68
CA TRP A 119 9.60 2.89 4.94
C TRP A 119 8.60 2.39 3.90
N PHE A 120 7.32 2.34 4.26
CA PHE A 120 6.23 2.02 3.35
C PHE A 120 6.14 3.00 2.18
N PHE A 121 6.19 4.31 2.46
CA PHE A 121 6.20 5.34 1.42
C PHE A 121 7.43 5.24 0.51
N GLY A 122 8.62 4.98 1.07
CA GLY A 122 9.85 4.75 0.30
C GLY A 122 9.72 3.58 -0.67
N GLY A 123 9.04 2.50 -0.26
CA GLY A 123 8.72 1.37 -1.14
C GLY A 123 7.82 1.76 -2.31
N ILE A 124 6.76 2.54 -2.05
CA ILE A 124 5.87 3.08 -3.10
C ILE A 124 6.66 3.94 -4.08
N LEU A 125 7.43 4.90 -3.56
CA LEU A 125 8.17 5.86 -4.37
C LEU A 125 9.15 5.14 -5.29
N ARG A 126 9.95 4.20 -4.75
CA ARG A 126 10.90 3.43 -5.58
C ARG A 126 10.22 2.69 -6.72
N GLN A 127 9.11 2.00 -6.44
CA GLN A 127 8.39 1.25 -7.47
C GLN A 127 7.83 2.20 -8.54
N ARG A 128 7.29 3.35 -8.14
CA ARG A 128 6.71 4.32 -9.09
C ARG A 128 7.75 5.10 -9.88
N LEU A 129 8.91 5.35 -9.31
CA LEU A 129 10.07 5.87 -10.05
C LEU A 129 10.52 4.89 -11.13
N ARG A 130 10.51 3.58 -10.83
CA ARG A 130 10.83 2.52 -11.80
C ARG A 130 9.77 2.37 -12.88
N ASP A 131 8.50 2.52 -12.53
CA ASP A 131 7.36 2.36 -13.45
C ASP A 131 6.98 3.67 -14.17
N ARG A 132 7.84 4.71 -14.13
CA ARG A 132 7.59 6.03 -14.74
C ARG A 132 7.17 5.96 -16.22
N SER A 133 7.62 4.94 -16.94
CA SER A 133 7.31 4.75 -18.36
C SER A 133 5.97 4.03 -18.62
N THR A 134 5.30 3.51 -17.58
CA THR A 134 4.04 2.77 -17.73
C THR A 134 2.91 3.55 -17.08
N PRO A 135 1.97 4.12 -17.86
CA PRO A 135 0.83 4.81 -17.29
C PRO A 135 0.00 3.90 -16.37
N PRO A 136 -0.64 4.44 -15.32
CA PRO A 136 -1.55 3.67 -14.50
C PRO A 136 -2.71 3.11 -15.35
N HIS A 137 -3.19 1.89 -15.04
CA HIS A 137 -4.34 1.31 -15.74
C HIS A 137 -5.50 2.31 -15.77
N GLY A 138 -5.98 2.59 -16.98
CA GLY A 138 -7.00 3.61 -17.26
C GLY A 138 -6.53 4.68 -18.26
N ALA A 139 -5.25 5.07 -18.26
CA ALA A 139 -4.80 6.13 -19.18
C ALA A 139 -4.52 5.64 -20.61
N GLY A 140 -4.37 4.33 -20.83
CA GLY A 140 -4.13 3.74 -22.16
C GLY A 140 -5.40 3.34 -22.94
N LEU A 141 -6.57 3.35 -22.31
CA LEU A 141 -7.85 3.00 -22.97
C LEU A 141 -8.60 4.23 -23.51
N ALA A 142 -8.16 5.45 -23.16
CA ALA A 142 -8.73 6.68 -23.69
C ALA A 142 -8.25 7.04 -25.12
N GLY A 143 -7.34 6.25 -25.71
CA GLY A 143 -6.68 6.56 -26.99
C GLY A 143 -6.96 5.60 -28.16
N ARG A 144 -7.83 4.59 -28.00
CA ARG A 144 -8.20 3.66 -29.08
C ARG A 144 -9.69 3.37 -29.11
N GLN A 145 -10.48 4.41 -29.34
CA GLN A 145 -11.76 4.31 -30.02
C GLN A 145 -11.80 5.46 -31.04
N THR A 146 -11.20 5.23 -32.19
CA THR A 146 -11.57 5.92 -33.42
C THR A 146 -12.39 4.94 -34.24
N VAL A 147 -13.58 5.43 -34.59
CA VAL A 147 -14.64 4.87 -35.44
C VAL A 147 -14.08 4.17 -36.68
#